data_AF-A0A6A0ADS5-F1
#
_entry.id   AF-A0A6A0ADS5-F1
#
_cell.length_a   1.000
_cell.length_b   1.000
_cell.length_c   1.000
_cell.angle_alpha   90.00
_cell.angle_beta   90.00
_cell.angle_gamma   90.00
#
_symmetry.space_group_name_H-M   'P 1'
#
loop_
_entity.id
_entity.type
_entity.pdbx_description
1 polymer ?
#
loop_
_entity_poly.entity_id
_entity_poly.type
_entity_poly.pdbx_seq_one_letter_code
_entity_poly.pdbx_strand_id
1 'polypeptide(L)'
;MDPGSTPLTRALTGKVLRPWCHFELVDSEYVSAGLRDPGLPGPSGEVEPLDPNTKVLEIESLGVRVRNTKRFMVLNPTAVGYNFAWEPHGEASSSSASPFRCVTTK
;
A
#
# COMPACT_ATOMS: atom_id res chain seq x y z
N MET A 1 25.44 -6.57 42.81
CA MET A 1 26.02 -5.89 41.64
C MET A 1 27.21 -5.11 42.13
N ASP A 2 28.40 -5.32 41.55
CA ASP A 2 29.60 -4.63 42.00
C ASP A 2 29.54 -3.14 41.62
N PRO A 3 29.75 -2.20 42.57
CA PRO A 3 29.66 -0.76 42.33
C PRO A 3 30.67 -0.20 41.32
N GLY A 4 31.65 -1.00 40.89
CA GLY A 4 32.71 -0.63 39.96
C GLY A 4 32.65 -1.30 38.59
N SER A 5 31.59 -2.06 38.28
CA SER A 5 31.48 -2.72 36.97
C SER A 5 31.03 -1.74 35.88
N THR A 6 31.82 -1.65 34.79
CA THR A 6 31.45 -0.85 33.62
C THR A 6 30.33 -1.54 32.82
N PRO A 7 29.28 -0.81 32.38
CA PRO A 7 28.20 -1.39 31.58
C PRO A 7 28.74 -1.97 30.26
N LEU A 8 28.31 -3.18 29.90
CA LEU A 8 28.63 -3.78 28.62
C LEU A 8 27.86 -3.05 27.49
N THR A 9 28.54 -2.19 26.75
CA THR A 9 27.99 -1.50 25.57
C THR A 9 28.54 -2.08 24.27
N ARG A 10 27.65 -2.32 23.30
CA ARG A 10 27.97 -2.71 21.92
C ARG A 10 27.41 -1.66 20.96
N ALA A 11 28.26 -1.11 20.12
CA ALA A 11 27.83 -0.20 19.06
C ALA A 11 27.13 -1.00 17.95
N LEU A 12 25.91 -0.59 17.59
CA LEU A 12 25.17 -1.13 16.46
C LEU A 12 25.15 -0.10 15.35
N THR A 13 25.46 -0.53 14.12
CA THR A 13 25.32 0.30 12.92
C THR A 13 24.54 -0.47 11.87
N GLY A 14 23.75 0.22 11.07
CA GLY A 14 22.94 -0.39 10.02
C GLY A 14 22.75 0.58 8.87
N LYS A 15 22.56 0.04 7.67
CA LYS A 15 22.14 0.78 6.48
C LYS A 15 20.77 0.27 6.08
N VAL A 16 19.86 1.17 5.77
CA VAL A 16 18.52 0.84 5.30
C VAL A 16 18.18 1.72 4.11
N LEU A 17 17.43 1.18 3.15
CA LEU A 17 16.83 1.98 2.10
C LEU A 17 15.63 2.72 2.69
N ARG A 18 15.67 4.05 2.64
CA ARG A 18 14.53 4.86 3.07
C ARG A 18 13.41 4.71 2.03
N PRO A 19 12.20 4.27 2.41
CA PRO A 19 11.10 4.18 1.46
C PRO A 19 10.67 5.59 1.03
N TRP A 20 10.01 5.66 -0.12
CA TRP A 20 9.43 6.92 -0.59
C TRP A 20 8.28 7.33 0.33
N CYS A 21 7.38 6.42 0.65
CA CYS A 21 6.38 6.61 1.69
C CYS A 21 6.17 5.29 2.45
N HIS A 22 5.64 5.40 3.67
CA HIS A 22 5.26 4.24 4.47
C HIS A 22 3.74 4.22 4.61
N PHE A 23 3.13 3.16 4.10
CA PHE A 23 1.69 2.90 4.25
C PHE A 23 1.48 2.05 5.49
N GLU A 24 0.71 2.56 6.44
CA GLU A 24 0.25 1.78 7.58
C GLU A 24 -1.04 1.06 7.16
N LEU A 25 -0.88 -0.19 6.74
CA LEU A 25 -1.95 -1.07 6.28
C LEU A 25 -1.90 -2.38 7.04
N VAL A 26 -3.08 -2.92 7.32
CA VAL A 26 -3.21 -4.31 7.81
C VAL A 26 -2.76 -5.23 6.67
N ASP A 27 -1.92 -6.21 6.99
CA ASP A 27 -1.53 -7.22 6.01
C ASP A 27 -2.75 -8.03 5.56
N SER A 28 -2.74 -8.37 4.27
CA SER A 28 -3.84 -9.07 3.60
C SER A 28 -3.27 -10.27 2.88
N GLU A 29 -3.97 -11.40 3.01
CA GLU A 29 -3.61 -12.64 2.34
C GLU A 29 -4.23 -12.75 0.93
N TYR A 30 -4.96 -11.73 0.45
CA TYR A 30 -5.69 -11.78 -0.80
C TYR A 30 -4.82 -12.20 -2.02
N VAL A 31 -3.61 -11.65 -2.12
CA VAL A 31 -2.66 -12.02 -3.18
C VAL A 31 -1.92 -13.31 -2.84
N SER A 32 -1.37 -13.43 -1.63
CA SER A 32 -0.52 -14.57 -1.24
C SER A 32 -1.28 -15.90 -1.16
N ALA A 33 -2.56 -15.88 -0.79
CA ALA A 33 -3.44 -17.04 -0.78
C ALA A 33 -4.06 -17.35 -2.16
N GLY A 34 -3.72 -16.59 -3.21
CA GLY A 34 -4.22 -16.82 -4.56
C GLY A 34 -5.71 -16.56 -4.73
N LEU A 35 -6.31 -15.69 -3.90
CA LEU A 35 -7.73 -15.34 -3.97
C LEU A 35 -8.06 -14.38 -5.13
N ARG A 36 -7.04 -13.70 -5.66
CA ARG A 36 -7.19 -12.88 -6.86
C ARG A 36 -7.40 -13.76 -8.09
N ASP A 37 -8.43 -13.43 -8.88
CA ASP A 37 -8.64 -14.01 -10.21
C ASP A 37 -7.43 -13.72 -11.13
N PRO A 38 -6.72 -14.75 -11.62
CA PRO A 38 -5.58 -14.59 -12.52
C PRO A 38 -5.91 -13.93 -13.86
N GLY A 39 -7.17 -13.92 -14.28
CA GLY A 39 -7.63 -13.29 -15.51
C GLY A 39 -7.75 -11.77 -15.44
N LEU A 40 -7.63 -11.17 -14.25
CA LEU A 40 -7.76 -9.72 -14.06
C LEU A 40 -6.45 -8.98 -14.42
N PRO A 41 -6.52 -7.88 -15.18
CA PRO A 41 -5.34 -7.12 -15.56
C PRO A 41 -4.64 -6.49 -14.33
N GLY A 42 -3.32 -6.47 -14.39
CA GLY A 42 -2.45 -5.83 -13.40
C GLY A 42 -2.31 -4.31 -13.62
N PRO A 43 -1.41 -3.63 -12.88
CA PRO A 43 -1.17 -2.19 -13.01
C PRO A 43 -0.70 -1.74 -14.40
N SER A 44 -0.11 -2.63 -15.19
CA SER A 44 0.27 -2.39 -16.58
C SER A 44 -0.93 -2.36 -17.55
N GLY A 45 -2.08 -2.89 -17.13
CA GLY A 45 -3.24 -3.13 -17.99
C GLY A 45 -3.22 -4.50 -18.69
N GLU A 46 -2.14 -5.27 -18.57
CA GLU A 46 -2.03 -6.62 -19.11
C GLU A 46 -2.41 -7.69 -18.08
N VAL A 47 -2.79 -8.88 -18.55
CA VAL A 47 -3.07 -10.05 -17.69
C VAL A 47 -1.75 -10.66 -17.25
N GLU A 48 -1.29 -10.27 -16.06
CA GLU A 48 -0.03 -10.70 -15.48
C GLU A 48 -0.18 -10.99 -13.98
N PRO A 49 0.66 -11.89 -13.41
CA PRO A 49 0.73 -12.07 -11.96
C PRO A 49 1.10 -10.76 -11.26
N LEU A 50 0.39 -10.42 -10.18
CA LEU A 50 0.79 -9.30 -9.33
C LEU A 50 2.09 -9.62 -8.59
N ASP A 51 2.88 -8.58 -8.31
CA ASP A 51 4.00 -8.68 -7.38
C ASP A 51 3.47 -9.22 -6.03
N PRO A 52 4.04 -10.30 -5.46
CA PRO A 52 3.64 -10.82 -4.16
C PRO A 52 3.70 -9.80 -3.02
N ASN A 53 4.49 -8.74 -3.16
CA ASN A 53 4.60 -7.63 -2.21
C ASN A 53 3.52 -6.56 -2.38
N THR A 54 2.59 -6.73 -3.32
CA THR A 54 1.46 -5.82 -3.52
C THR A 54 0.64 -5.71 -2.23
N LYS A 55 0.47 -4.49 -1.71
CA LYS A 55 -0.39 -4.23 -0.55
C LYS A 55 -1.85 -4.14 -0.98
N VAL A 56 -2.73 -4.78 -0.21
CA VAL A 56 -4.16 -4.85 -0.51
C VAL A 56 -4.96 -4.13 0.56
N LEU A 57 -5.88 -3.26 0.14
CA LEU A 57 -6.83 -2.58 1.01
C LEU A 57 -8.20 -3.25 0.90
N GLU A 58 -8.54 -4.10 1.87
CA GLU A 58 -9.83 -4.80 1.88
C GLU A 58 -10.95 -3.95 2.51
N ILE A 59 -12.13 -3.89 1.90
CA ILE A 59 -13.30 -3.18 2.44
C ILE A 59 -14.47 -4.16 2.47
N GLU A 60 -15.02 -4.39 3.67
CA GLU A 60 -16.23 -5.18 3.85
C GLU A 60 -17.47 -4.29 3.74
N SER A 61 -18.56 -4.84 3.19
CA SER A 61 -19.85 -4.15 3.05
C SER A 61 -20.98 -5.12 3.37
N LEU A 62 -21.95 -4.68 4.18
CA LEU A 62 -23.13 -5.48 4.56
C LEU A 62 -24.37 -5.22 3.67
N GLY A 63 -24.24 -4.44 2.60
CA GLY A 63 -25.37 -4.15 1.71
C GLY A 63 -25.02 -3.32 0.48
N VAL A 64 -26.03 -3.11 -0.36
CA VAL A 64 -25.97 -2.23 -1.53
C VAL A 64 -26.36 -0.81 -1.16
N ARG A 65 -25.87 0.20 -1.90
CA ARG A 65 -26.14 1.62 -1.66
C ARG A 65 -25.68 2.14 -0.29
N VAL A 66 -24.72 1.47 0.35
CA VAL A 66 -24.08 1.92 1.59
C VAL A 66 -22.73 2.55 1.28
N ARG A 67 -22.41 3.66 1.98
CA ARG A 67 -21.07 4.26 1.91
C ARG A 67 -20.14 3.56 2.90
N ASN A 68 -19.22 2.75 2.39
CA ASN A 68 -18.13 2.18 3.18
C ASN A 68 -16.92 3.12 3.13
N THR A 69 -16.31 3.41 4.28
CA THR A 69 -15.12 4.28 4.37
C THR A 69 -14.04 3.55 5.16
N LYS A 70 -12.92 3.23 4.51
CA LYS A 70 -11.71 2.73 5.16
C LYS A 70 -10.66 3.84 5.16
N ARG A 71 -10.05 4.07 6.32
CA ARG A 71 -8.95 5.05 6.49
C ARG A 71 -7.66 4.28 6.76
N PHE A 72 -6.57 4.79 6.22
CA PHE A 72 -5.22 4.29 6.44
C PHE A 72 -4.26 5.48 6.50
N MET A 73 -3.09 5.27 7.10
CA MET A 73 -2.08 6.33 7.23
C MET A 73 -1.01 6.17 6.15
N VAL A 74 -0.58 7.31 5.62
CA VAL A 74 0.60 7.42 4.75
C VAL A 74 1.57 8.38 5.41
N LEU A 75 2.73 7.86 5.77
CA LEU A 75 3.82 8.65 6.34
C LEU A 75 4.81 9.02 5.22
N ASN A 76 5.16 10.30 5.15
CA ASN A 76 6.28 10.79 4.36
C ASN A 76 7.54 10.85 5.25
N PRO A 77 8.49 9.92 5.11
CA PRO A 77 9.73 9.90 5.89
C PRO A 77 10.78 10.89 5.35
N THR A 78 10.42 11.77 4.42
CA THR A 78 11.32 12.70 3.74
C THR A 78 10.95 14.15 4.03
N ALA A 79 11.88 15.06 3.78
CA ALA A 79 11.63 16.50 3.83
C ALA A 79 11.00 17.05 2.53
N VAL A 80 10.79 16.20 1.51
CA VAL A 80 10.22 16.59 0.22
C VAL A 80 8.71 16.43 0.28
N GLY A 81 7.95 17.48 -0.02
CA GLY A 81 6.49 17.40 -0.06
C GLY A 81 5.99 16.46 -1.16
N TYR A 82 4.95 15.68 -0.86
CA TYR A 82 4.25 14.86 -1.86
C TYR A 82 2.96 15.52 -2.29
N ASN A 83 2.78 15.61 -3.60
CA ASN A 83 1.52 15.99 -4.21
C ASN A 83 1.01 14.77 -4.96
N PHE A 84 -0.25 14.39 -4.71
CA PHE A 84 -0.91 13.36 -5.48
C PHE A 84 -2.30 13.84 -5.88
N ALA A 85 -2.67 13.52 -7.12
CA ALA A 85 -3.99 13.83 -7.64
C ALA A 85 -4.54 12.58 -8.33
N TRP A 86 -5.83 12.34 -8.12
CA TRP A 86 -6.57 11.25 -8.72
C TRP A 86 -7.81 11.83 -9.38
N GLU A 87 -8.14 11.34 -10.56
CA GLU A 87 -9.39 11.65 -11.23
C GLU A 87 -10.19 10.37 -11.47
N PRO A 88 -11.52 10.43 -11.54
CA PRO A 88 -12.33 9.30 -11.99
C PRO A 88 -11.89 8.85 -13.39
N HIS A 89 -11.80 7.55 -13.60
CA HIS A 89 -11.44 6.98 -14.90
C HIS A 89 -12.57 6.08 -15.41
N GLY A 90 -13.15 6.45 -16.55
CA GLY A 90 -14.29 5.76 -17.18
C GLY A 90 -15.67 6.20 -16.66
N GLU A 91 -16.72 5.88 -17.42
CA GLU A 91 -18.09 5.90 -16.91
C GLU A 91 -18.29 4.71 -15.95
N ALA A 92 -19.08 4.87 -14.90
CA ALA A 92 -19.34 3.87 -13.85
C ALA A 92 -19.95 2.53 -14.36
N SER A 93 -20.14 2.37 -15.67
CA SER A 93 -20.84 1.30 -16.35
C SER A 93 -19.93 0.24 -17.00
N SER A 94 -18.64 0.52 -17.25
CA SER A 94 -17.74 -0.48 -17.84
C SER A 94 -16.95 -1.23 -16.77
N SER A 95 -17.30 -2.50 -16.54
CA SER A 95 -16.80 -3.38 -15.47
C SER A 95 -15.31 -3.75 -15.54
N SER A 96 -14.53 -3.17 -16.45
CA SER A 96 -13.14 -3.57 -16.71
C SER A 96 -12.09 -2.48 -16.46
N ALA A 97 -12.49 -1.25 -16.14
CA ALA A 97 -11.55 -0.15 -15.89
C ALA A 97 -11.41 0.17 -14.39
N SER A 98 -10.19 0.53 -13.96
CA SER A 98 -9.97 1.11 -12.63
C SER A 98 -10.86 2.35 -12.48
N PRO A 99 -11.64 2.50 -11.40
CA PRO A 99 -12.54 3.64 -11.22
C PRO A 99 -11.81 4.98 -11.05
N PHE A 100 -10.49 4.95 -10.81
CA PHE A 100 -9.66 6.14 -10.64
C PHE A 100 -8.33 6.01 -11.38
N ARG A 101 -7.81 7.14 -11.89
CA ARG A 101 -6.49 7.29 -12.50
C ARG A 101 -5.66 8.32 -11.72
N CYS A 102 -4.41 7.98 -11.44
CA CYS A 102 -3.45 8.94 -10.89
C CYS A 102 -3.05 9.96 -11.97
N VAL A 103 -3.21 11.25 -11.68
CA VAL A 103 -2.86 12.39 -12.58
C VAL A 103 -1.73 13.25 -12.03
N THR A 104 -0.97 12.69 -11.09
CA THR A 104 0.23 13.35 -10.54
C THR A 104 1.24 13.56 -11.66
N THR A 105 1.57 14.81 -11.95
CA THR A 105 2.63 15.16 -12.92
C THR A 105 3.98 14.71 -12.39
N LYS A 106 4.79 14.06 -13.25
CA LYS A 106 6.17 13.67 -12.93
C LYS A 106 7.06 14.87 -12.63
#